data_AF-A0A4Z0A1V2-F1
#
_entry.id   AF-A0A4Z0A1V2-F1
#
_cell.length_a   1.000
_cell.length_b   1.000
_cell.length_c   1.000
_cell.angle_alpha   90.00
_cell.angle_beta   90.00
_cell.angle_gamma   90.00
#
_symmetry.space_group_name_H-M   'P 1'
#
loop_
_entity.id
_entity.type
_entity.pdbx_description
1 polymer ?
#
loop_
_entity_poly.entity_id
_entity_poly.type
_entity_poly.pdbx_seq_one_letter_code
_entity_poly.pdbx_strand_id
1 'polypeptide(L)'
;MIGSFFLGLVPSFLKPAAGKLFTTLSGSHRRIFKHLEPIIAERKAKIAEYGPDYPGKPNDLLSWFMDAAPAPYDTAESLALRILDTNFVALHSTSMSFVHALYHLASKPSYVDALRAEVLENLGIESAGWTQNAFSHCWKLDSFLKESQRLNGLGALSLPRKAMRSYTFRDGTTIPEGTMIAATQTATHLDEAYYLDPDEFDGYRFSKLREQAVGKDQSNNSDETEQGQDEDWRHRLTGTGSGYLAFGGGRHVCPGRFFASLELKCMMAYILLSSTCPMPVLAIRLYSAWADGSLRGTLQDFMNDPVFYVAIFISLIFISLAYRATVYPYLLSPLKHIPGPSLLDGHLLLGHYPQILASEAGQIQKYWVEKYGSTVKAVGPFGLERLIFTSPKALRAILVEKASHFDKASVYALILSTAKPTGN
;
A
#
# COMPACT_ATOMS: atom_id res chain seq x y z
N MET A 1 -10.99 -5.69 4.64
CA MET A 1 -9.90 -6.68 4.40
C MET A 1 -10.23 -8.08 4.92
N ILE A 2 -10.59 -8.24 6.20
CA ILE A 2 -10.85 -9.55 6.82
C ILE A 2 -11.94 -10.36 6.09
N GLY A 3 -13.08 -9.74 5.75
CA GLY A 3 -14.17 -10.42 5.03
C GLY A 3 -13.78 -10.95 3.64
N SER A 4 -12.90 -10.25 2.91
CA SER A 4 -12.42 -10.70 1.59
C SER A 4 -11.48 -11.90 1.69
N PHE A 5 -10.68 -11.97 2.75
CA PHE A 5 -9.81 -13.11 3.01
C PHE A 5 -10.67 -14.36 3.26
N PHE A 6 -11.69 -14.26 4.13
CA PHE A 6 -12.62 -15.37 4.38
C PHE A 6 -13.44 -15.75 3.12
N LEU A 7 -13.90 -14.78 2.33
CA LEU A 7 -14.58 -15.07 1.05
C LEU A 7 -13.71 -15.81 0.04
N GLY A 8 -12.39 -15.60 0.06
CA GLY A 8 -11.44 -16.32 -0.80
C GLY A 8 -11.26 -17.80 -0.40
N LEU A 9 -11.54 -18.13 0.86
CA LEU A 9 -11.46 -19.48 1.42
C LEU A 9 -12.74 -20.29 1.19
N VAL A 10 -13.86 -19.60 0.98
CA VAL A 10 -15.17 -20.19 0.72
C VAL A 10 -15.29 -20.63 -0.75
N PRO A 11 -15.77 -21.87 -1.03
CA PRO A 11 -16.06 -22.33 -2.40
C PRO A 11 -16.96 -21.38 -3.18
N SER A 12 -16.78 -21.30 -4.50
CA SER A 12 -17.47 -20.32 -5.38
C SER A 12 -18.99 -20.29 -5.21
N PHE A 13 -19.63 -21.46 -5.08
CA PHE A 13 -21.09 -21.56 -4.93
C PHE A 13 -21.62 -21.04 -3.57
N LEU A 14 -20.77 -20.96 -2.54
CA LEU A 14 -21.12 -20.47 -1.20
C LEU A 14 -20.78 -18.99 -0.97
N LYS A 15 -20.05 -18.36 -1.91
CA LYS A 15 -19.64 -16.95 -1.80
C LYS A 15 -20.79 -15.96 -1.67
N PRO A 16 -21.94 -16.11 -2.34
CA PRO A 16 -23.06 -15.16 -2.19
C PRO A 16 -23.63 -15.13 -0.77
N ALA A 17 -23.73 -16.29 -0.12
CA ALA A 17 -24.21 -16.40 1.26
C ALA A 17 -23.14 -15.92 2.27
N ALA A 18 -21.89 -16.36 2.09
CA ALA A 18 -20.77 -15.91 2.91
C ALA A 18 -20.54 -14.39 2.80
N GLY A 19 -20.76 -13.81 1.62
CA GLY A 19 -20.60 -12.37 1.40
C GLY A 19 -21.55 -11.55 2.25
N LYS A 20 -22.79 -12.00 2.42
CA LYS A 20 -23.77 -11.34 3.31
C LYS A 20 -23.40 -11.45 4.79
N LEU A 21 -22.75 -12.55 5.20
CA LEU A 21 -22.36 -12.80 6.59
C LEU A 21 -21.06 -12.08 6.99
N PHE A 22 -20.06 -12.06 6.10
CA PHE A 22 -18.71 -11.58 6.40
C PHE A 22 -18.41 -10.15 5.95
N THR A 23 -19.34 -9.47 5.26
CA THR A 23 -19.14 -8.09 4.83
C THR A 23 -20.01 -7.11 5.62
N THR A 24 -19.37 -6.16 6.29
CA THR A 24 -20.03 -5.01 6.96
C THR A 24 -20.26 -3.83 6.00
N LEU A 25 -19.98 -4.03 4.70
CA LEU A 25 -20.01 -2.99 3.66
C LEU A 25 -21.35 -2.24 3.65
N SER A 26 -22.47 -2.95 3.77
CA SER A 26 -23.81 -2.36 3.79
C SER A 26 -24.02 -1.34 4.93
N GLY A 27 -23.51 -1.61 6.13
CA GLY A 27 -23.63 -0.73 7.29
C GLY A 27 -22.72 0.50 7.23
N SER A 28 -21.54 0.37 6.63
CA SER A 28 -20.64 1.52 6.41
C SER A 28 -21.11 2.40 5.26
N HIS A 29 -21.62 1.79 4.18
CA HIS A 29 -22.20 2.52 3.04
C HIS A 29 -23.39 3.39 3.49
N ARG A 30 -24.33 2.81 4.25
CA ARG A 30 -25.50 3.55 4.73
C ARG A 30 -25.12 4.75 5.60
N ARG A 31 -24.08 4.61 6.43
CA ARG A 31 -23.59 5.70 7.29
C ARG A 31 -22.97 6.82 6.49
N ILE A 32 -22.06 6.52 5.56
CA ILE A 32 -21.41 7.59 4.78
C ILE A 32 -22.40 8.27 3.82
N PHE A 33 -23.30 7.48 3.23
CA PHE A 33 -24.29 8.01 2.31
C PHE A 33 -25.21 9.02 3.00
N LYS A 34 -25.62 8.76 4.25
CA LYS A 34 -26.39 9.72 5.07
C LYS A 34 -25.72 11.09 5.20
N HIS A 35 -24.39 11.17 5.16
CA HIS A 35 -23.65 12.43 5.25
C HIS A 35 -23.38 13.08 3.90
N LEU A 36 -23.03 12.29 2.88
CA LEU A 36 -22.62 12.81 1.57
C LEU A 36 -23.79 13.04 0.61
N GLU A 37 -24.86 12.27 0.70
CA GLU A 37 -26.07 12.42 -0.13
C GLU A 37 -26.62 13.85 -0.11
N PRO A 38 -26.88 14.50 1.05
CA PRO A 38 -27.43 15.86 1.04
C PRO A 38 -26.48 16.87 0.39
N ILE A 39 -25.17 16.73 0.61
CA ILE A 39 -24.15 17.61 0.02
C ILE A 39 -24.09 17.42 -1.50
N ILE A 40 -24.13 16.18 -1.97
CA ILE A 40 -24.14 15.86 -3.39
C ILE A 40 -25.41 16.40 -4.06
N ALA A 41 -26.57 16.20 -3.43
CA ALA A 41 -27.85 16.69 -3.94
C ALA A 41 -27.84 18.23 -4.05
N GLU A 42 -27.37 18.93 -3.02
CA GLU A 42 -27.22 20.38 -3.03
C GLU A 42 -26.30 20.87 -4.16
N ARG A 43 -25.13 20.24 -4.33
CA ARG A 43 -24.18 20.60 -5.39
C ARG A 43 -24.74 20.31 -6.78
N LYS A 44 -25.44 19.18 -6.97
CA LYS A 44 -26.11 18.88 -8.24
C LYS A 44 -27.19 19.90 -8.56
N ALA A 45 -27.97 20.35 -7.58
CA ALA A 45 -28.96 21.40 -7.76
C ALA A 45 -28.30 22.73 -8.20
N LYS A 46 -27.21 23.13 -7.53
CA LYS A 46 -26.43 24.33 -7.90
C LYS A 46 -25.85 24.23 -9.31
N ILE A 47 -25.34 23.06 -9.70
CA ILE A 47 -24.83 22.83 -11.07
C ILE A 47 -25.95 22.93 -12.10
N ALA A 48 -27.15 22.43 -11.79
CA ALA A 48 -28.30 22.52 -12.69
C ALA A 48 -28.81 23.97 -12.83
N GLU A 49 -28.73 24.78 -11.78
CA GLU A 49 -29.21 26.16 -11.76
C GLU A 49 -28.20 27.16 -12.36
N TYR A 50 -26.92 27.05 -11.99
CA TYR A 50 -25.88 28.04 -12.29
C TYR A 50 -24.82 27.52 -13.27
N GLY A 51 -24.88 26.25 -13.68
CA GLY A 51 -23.88 25.59 -14.49
C GLY A 51 -22.73 24.95 -13.68
N PRO A 52 -21.83 24.21 -14.35
CA PRO A 52 -20.77 23.43 -13.70
C PRO A 52 -19.74 24.29 -12.95
N ASP A 53 -19.51 25.54 -13.38
CA ASP A 53 -18.49 26.45 -12.83
C ASP A 53 -19.11 27.58 -12.01
N TYR A 54 -20.14 27.27 -11.23
CA TYR A 54 -20.86 28.27 -10.45
C TYR A 54 -19.96 29.01 -9.44
N PRO A 55 -20.21 30.32 -9.20
CA PRO A 55 -19.42 31.08 -8.24
C PRO A 55 -19.44 30.49 -6.83
N GLY A 56 -18.26 30.33 -6.23
CA GLY A 56 -18.13 29.76 -4.88
C GLY A 56 -18.22 28.22 -4.82
N LYS A 57 -18.08 27.53 -5.96
CA LYS A 57 -17.92 26.07 -5.98
C LYS A 57 -16.74 25.65 -5.09
N PRO A 58 -16.95 24.74 -4.12
CA PRO A 58 -15.87 24.27 -3.26
C PRO A 58 -14.76 23.61 -4.09
N ASN A 59 -13.51 24.00 -3.84
CA ASN A 59 -12.34 23.34 -4.43
C ASN A 59 -11.91 22.15 -3.57
N ASP A 60 -12.65 21.05 -3.68
CA ASP A 60 -12.42 19.83 -2.92
C ASP A 60 -12.58 18.57 -3.78
N LEU A 61 -12.17 17.44 -3.21
CA LEU A 61 -12.17 16.14 -3.89
C LEU A 61 -13.58 15.73 -4.38
N LEU A 62 -14.64 16.13 -3.66
CA LEU A 62 -16.01 15.81 -4.06
C LEU A 62 -16.38 16.58 -5.33
N SER A 63 -16.08 17.88 -5.40
CA SER A 63 -16.27 18.67 -6.61
C SER A 63 -15.49 18.10 -7.79
N TRP A 64 -14.22 17.73 -7.59
CA TRP A 64 -13.42 17.12 -8.65
C TRP A 64 -14.00 15.79 -9.15
N PHE A 65 -14.55 14.95 -8.25
CA PHE A 65 -15.23 13.73 -8.67
C PHE A 65 -16.54 13.99 -9.41
N MET A 66 -17.31 15.01 -9.01
CA MET A 66 -18.53 15.39 -9.71
C MET A 66 -18.22 15.86 -11.15
N ASP A 67 -17.11 16.58 -11.34
CA ASP A 67 -16.71 17.10 -12.65
C ASP A 67 -16.12 16.01 -13.56
N ALA A 68 -15.38 15.07 -12.97
CA ALA A 68 -14.67 14.05 -13.74
C ALA A 68 -15.45 12.74 -13.95
N ALA A 69 -16.51 12.47 -13.19
CA ALA A 69 -17.23 11.20 -13.25
C ALA A 69 -18.14 11.13 -14.50
N PRO A 70 -17.89 10.20 -15.45
CA PRO A 70 -18.79 10.00 -16.57
C PRO A 70 -20.02 9.19 -16.15
N ALA A 71 -21.14 9.32 -16.86
CA ALA A 71 -22.27 8.41 -16.72
C ALA A 71 -21.85 6.95 -17.01
N PRO A 72 -22.38 5.94 -16.29
CA PRO A 72 -23.34 6.00 -15.19
C PRO A 72 -22.69 6.13 -13.80
N TYR A 73 -21.43 6.55 -13.71
CA TYR A 73 -20.65 6.61 -12.45
C TYR A 73 -20.79 7.93 -11.69
N ASP A 74 -21.66 8.84 -12.15
CA ASP A 74 -21.94 10.14 -11.56
C ASP A 74 -23.04 10.09 -10.48
N THR A 75 -23.54 8.90 -10.13
CA THR A 75 -24.56 8.72 -9.09
C THR A 75 -24.04 9.14 -7.71
N ALA A 76 -24.94 9.57 -6.83
CA ALA A 76 -24.56 9.97 -5.47
C ALA A 76 -23.89 8.83 -4.70
N GLU A 77 -24.34 7.59 -4.90
CA GLU A 77 -23.75 6.42 -4.27
C GLU A 77 -22.32 6.17 -4.79
N SER A 78 -22.10 6.22 -6.11
CA SER A 78 -20.78 6.07 -6.72
C SER A 78 -19.80 7.14 -6.21
N LEU A 79 -20.24 8.41 -6.17
CA LEU A 79 -19.44 9.53 -5.66
C LEU A 79 -19.10 9.36 -4.17
N ALA A 80 -20.08 8.97 -3.34
CA ALA A 80 -19.87 8.74 -1.92
C ALA A 80 -18.88 7.58 -1.65
N LEU A 81 -18.98 6.50 -2.42
CA LEU A 81 -18.06 5.37 -2.32
C LEU A 81 -16.64 5.72 -2.76
N ARG A 82 -16.47 6.58 -3.77
CA ARG A 82 -15.15 7.09 -4.19
C ARG A 82 -14.47 7.95 -3.12
N ILE A 83 -15.24 8.80 -2.44
CA ILE A 83 -14.73 9.57 -1.29
C ILE A 83 -14.29 8.62 -0.16
N LEU A 84 -15.10 7.61 0.16
CA LEU A 84 -14.75 6.62 1.18
C LEU A 84 -13.46 5.88 0.84
N ASP A 85 -13.34 5.38 -0.39
CA ASP A 85 -12.17 4.63 -0.84
C ASP A 85 -10.91 5.50 -0.83
N THR A 86 -11.01 6.75 -1.30
CA THR A 86 -9.87 7.68 -1.33
C THR A 86 -9.40 8.01 0.09
N ASN A 87 -10.31 8.32 1.02
CA ASN A 87 -9.96 8.59 2.41
C ASN A 87 -9.36 7.35 3.08
N PHE A 88 -9.92 6.17 2.84
CA PHE A 88 -9.40 4.92 3.41
C PHE A 88 -7.96 4.64 2.94
N VAL A 89 -7.66 4.86 1.66
CA VAL A 89 -6.32 4.65 1.10
C VAL A 89 -5.33 5.69 1.62
N ALA A 90 -5.73 6.95 1.76
CA ALA A 90 -4.84 8.03 2.21
C ALA A 90 -4.50 7.96 3.71
N LEU A 91 -5.45 7.55 4.56
CA LEU A 91 -5.33 7.61 6.01
C LEU A 91 -4.14 6.80 6.55
N HIS A 92 -4.09 5.50 6.25
CA HIS A 92 -3.06 4.64 6.82
C HIS A 92 -1.65 4.98 6.28
N SER A 93 -1.52 5.25 4.98
CA SER A 93 -0.21 5.50 4.37
C SER A 93 0.45 6.78 4.87
N THR A 94 -0.32 7.88 4.95
CA THR A 94 0.23 9.16 5.43
C THR A 94 0.60 9.06 6.90
N SER A 95 -0.30 8.54 7.75
CA SER A 95 -0.04 8.43 9.20
C SER A 95 1.20 7.58 9.49
N MET A 96 1.37 6.43 8.83
CA MET A 96 2.56 5.60 9.01
C MET A 96 3.84 6.31 8.56
N SER A 97 3.83 6.93 7.37
CA SER A 97 4.99 7.65 6.84
C SER A 97 5.43 8.79 7.77
N PHE A 98 4.45 9.55 8.28
CA PHE A 98 4.70 10.65 9.19
C PHE A 98 5.29 10.16 10.53
N VAL A 99 4.68 9.13 11.12
CA VAL A 99 5.15 8.55 12.39
C VAL A 99 6.56 7.98 12.27
N HIS A 100 6.88 7.25 11.19
CA HIS A 100 8.25 6.77 10.95
C HIS A 100 9.25 7.92 10.82
N ALA A 101 8.90 8.98 10.09
CA ALA A 101 9.76 10.16 9.97
C ALA A 101 9.99 10.86 11.32
N LEU A 102 8.95 10.98 12.15
CA LEU A 102 9.08 11.49 13.50
C LEU A 102 10.00 10.63 14.37
N TYR A 103 9.89 9.30 14.30
CA TYR A 103 10.80 8.42 15.04
C TYR A 103 12.25 8.57 14.59
N HIS A 104 12.50 8.68 13.28
CA HIS A 104 13.85 8.95 12.78
C HIS A 104 14.39 10.28 13.27
N LEU A 105 13.58 11.33 13.24
CA LEU A 105 13.97 12.67 13.70
C LEU A 105 14.26 12.67 15.20
N ALA A 106 13.45 11.93 15.97
CA ALA A 106 13.64 11.74 17.41
C ALA A 106 14.93 10.97 17.74
N SER A 107 15.24 9.93 16.95
CA SER A 107 16.45 9.12 17.13
C SER A 107 17.73 9.83 16.68
N LYS A 108 17.62 10.81 15.78
CA LYS A 108 18.76 11.56 15.21
C LYS A 108 18.52 13.08 15.27
N PRO A 109 18.60 13.70 16.47
CA PRO A 109 18.35 15.13 16.62
C PRO A 109 19.28 16.03 15.81
N SER A 110 20.44 15.54 15.35
CA SER A 110 21.39 16.27 14.52
C SER A 110 20.81 16.80 13.20
N TYR A 111 19.70 16.22 12.72
CA TYR A 111 19.00 16.70 11.52
C TYR A 111 18.09 17.91 11.81
N VAL A 112 17.66 18.12 13.06
CA VAL A 112 16.61 19.09 13.41
C VAL A 112 17.01 20.52 13.02
N ASP A 113 18.20 20.97 13.42
CA ASP A 113 18.61 22.36 13.19
C ASP A 113 18.74 22.68 11.70
N ALA A 114 19.33 21.76 10.94
CA ALA A 114 19.52 21.92 9.50
C ALA A 114 18.19 21.88 8.73
N LEU A 115 17.26 21.00 9.11
CA LEU A 115 15.93 20.93 8.53
C LEU A 115 15.09 22.16 8.90
N ARG A 116 15.16 22.61 10.16
CA ARG A 116 14.48 23.81 10.63
C ARG A 116 14.98 25.06 9.91
N ALA A 117 16.30 25.19 9.72
CA ALA A 117 16.89 26.30 8.97
C ALA A 117 16.40 26.31 7.52
N GLU A 118 16.41 25.15 6.83
CA GLU A 118 15.91 25.05 5.44
C GLU A 118 14.43 25.43 5.35
N VAL A 119 13.60 24.98 6.30
CA VAL A 119 12.18 25.31 6.32
C VAL A 119 11.96 26.80 6.58
N LEU A 120 12.68 27.40 7.55
CA LEU A 120 12.59 28.83 7.84
C LEU A 120 13.00 29.69 6.65
N GLU A 121 14.07 29.31 5.96
CA GLU A 121 14.58 30.03 4.79
C GLU A 121 13.58 30.03 3.63
N ASN A 122 12.94 28.89 3.36
CA ASN A 122 12.08 28.75 2.19
C ASN A 122 10.61 29.11 2.44
N LEU A 123 10.07 28.81 3.63
CA LEU A 123 8.65 28.99 3.94
C LEU A 123 8.39 30.21 4.85
N GLY A 124 9.39 30.62 5.64
CA GLY A 124 9.17 31.57 6.73
C GLY A 124 8.32 31.00 7.87
N ILE A 125 7.92 31.89 8.79
CA ILE A 125 7.09 31.54 9.96
C ILE A 125 5.59 31.67 9.63
N GLU A 126 5.24 32.58 8.72
CA GLU A 126 3.85 32.88 8.37
C GLU A 126 3.29 31.86 7.36
N SER A 127 2.03 31.48 7.54
CA SER A 127 1.34 30.54 6.65
C SER A 127 1.24 31.04 5.21
N ALA A 128 1.32 32.34 4.97
CA ALA A 128 1.32 32.93 3.64
C ALA A 128 2.51 32.45 2.77
N GLY A 129 3.64 32.09 3.40
CA GLY A 129 4.80 31.55 2.70
C GLY A 129 4.69 30.05 2.35
N TRP A 130 3.68 29.34 2.87
CA TRP A 130 3.54 27.89 2.72
C TRP A 130 2.91 27.52 1.38
N THR A 131 3.66 27.74 0.32
CA THR A 131 3.25 27.44 -1.05
C THR A 131 3.91 26.16 -1.56
N GLN A 132 3.28 25.49 -2.54
CA GLN A 132 3.88 24.31 -3.18
C GLN A 132 5.27 24.62 -3.76
N ASN A 133 5.47 25.85 -4.29
CA ASN A 133 6.75 26.31 -4.80
C ASN A 133 7.79 26.48 -3.68
N ALA A 134 7.43 27.01 -2.51
CA ALA A 134 8.35 27.06 -1.37
C ALA A 134 8.80 25.65 -0.96
N PHE A 135 7.86 24.71 -0.85
CA PHE A 135 8.14 23.32 -0.50
C PHE A 135 8.98 22.55 -1.53
N SER A 136 9.06 22.98 -2.80
CA SER A 136 9.94 22.35 -3.79
C SER A 136 11.42 22.68 -3.58
N HIS A 137 11.72 23.71 -2.79
CA HIS A 137 13.08 24.11 -2.45
C HIS A 137 13.59 23.47 -1.14
N CYS A 138 12.71 22.84 -0.35
CA CYS A 138 13.11 22.09 0.85
C CYS A 138 13.64 20.68 0.51
N TRP A 139 14.86 20.62 -0.03
CA TRP A 139 15.44 19.38 -0.56
C TRP A 139 15.86 18.41 0.53
N LYS A 140 16.37 18.90 1.66
CA LYS A 140 16.76 18.09 2.80
C LYS A 140 15.54 17.49 3.48
N LEU A 141 14.48 18.26 3.65
CA LEU A 141 13.21 17.76 4.18
C LEU A 141 12.60 16.69 3.27
N ASP A 142 12.61 16.92 1.96
CA ASP A 142 12.12 15.94 0.97
C ASP A 142 12.95 14.64 1.01
N SER A 143 14.27 14.76 1.06
CA SER A 143 15.22 13.65 1.19
C SER A 143 14.99 12.85 2.49
N PHE A 144 14.81 13.54 3.61
CA PHE A 144 14.60 12.92 4.91
C PHE A 144 13.33 12.08 4.95
N LEU A 145 12.22 12.61 4.41
CA LEU A 145 10.96 11.89 4.28
C LEU A 145 11.09 10.68 3.35
N LYS A 146 11.82 10.83 2.23
CA LYS A 146 12.03 9.76 1.26
C LYS A 146 12.88 8.62 1.84
N GLU A 147 13.91 8.94 2.60
CA GLU A 147 14.76 7.95 3.30
C GLU A 147 14.00 7.21 4.40
N SER A 148 13.17 7.93 5.19
CA SER A 148 12.28 7.29 6.16
C SER A 148 11.34 6.27 5.51
N GLN A 149 10.74 6.64 4.37
CA GLN A 149 9.92 5.72 3.58
C GLN A 149 10.75 4.60 2.92
N ARG A 150 12.02 4.82 2.59
CA ARG A 150 12.90 3.76 2.04
C ARG A 150 13.08 2.65 3.07
N LEU A 151 13.50 3.02 4.28
CA LEU A 151 13.87 2.07 5.33
C LEU A 151 12.67 1.35 5.95
N ASN A 152 11.62 2.08 6.32
CA ASN A 152 10.49 1.49 7.03
C ASN A 152 9.31 1.14 6.12
N GLY A 153 9.22 1.77 4.93
CA GLY A 153 8.17 1.51 3.95
C GLY A 153 6.75 1.73 4.49
N LEU A 154 5.78 1.33 3.65
CA LEU A 154 4.36 1.16 4.01
C LEU A 154 3.98 -0.33 4.20
N GLY A 155 4.94 -1.23 3.96
CA GLY A 155 4.76 -2.67 4.01
C GLY A 155 5.94 -3.41 3.37
N ALA A 156 6.12 -4.68 3.73
CA ALA A 156 7.21 -5.52 3.25
C ALA A 156 7.09 -5.91 1.77
N LEU A 157 5.85 -6.05 1.28
CA LEU A 157 5.52 -6.37 -0.10
C LEU A 157 4.73 -5.20 -0.70
N SER A 158 5.01 -4.89 -1.95
CA SER A 158 4.27 -3.88 -2.72
C SER A 158 3.74 -4.45 -4.02
N LEU A 159 2.89 -3.68 -4.70
CA LEU A 159 2.43 -3.97 -6.05
C LEU A 159 1.81 -5.37 -6.25
N PRO A 160 0.83 -5.80 -5.42
CA PRO A 160 0.18 -7.08 -5.64
C PRO A 160 -0.53 -7.12 -7.00
N ARG A 161 -0.30 -8.18 -7.76
CA ARG A 161 -0.96 -8.49 -9.04
C ARG A 161 -1.46 -9.91 -9.05
N LYS A 162 -2.45 -10.17 -9.90
CA LYS A 162 -2.88 -11.52 -10.25
C LYS A 162 -2.55 -11.76 -11.72
N ALA A 163 -1.87 -12.85 -12.02
CA ALA A 163 -1.65 -13.30 -13.39
C ALA A 163 -3.00 -13.67 -14.00
N MET A 164 -3.42 -12.96 -15.05
CA MET A 164 -4.67 -13.21 -15.76
C MET A 164 -4.48 -14.21 -16.91
N ARG A 165 -3.23 -14.48 -17.30
CA ARG A 165 -2.84 -15.49 -18.27
C ARG A 165 -1.48 -16.05 -17.86
N SER A 166 -1.21 -17.29 -18.26
CA SER A 166 0.11 -17.87 -18.05
C SER A 166 1.19 -17.09 -18.83
N TYR A 167 2.34 -16.83 -18.21
CA TYR A 167 3.44 -16.08 -18.82
C TYR A 167 4.79 -16.67 -18.44
N THR A 168 5.65 -16.89 -19.44
CA THR A 168 7.02 -17.37 -19.25
C THR A 168 8.01 -16.23 -19.42
N PHE A 169 8.82 -15.97 -18.39
CA PHE A 169 9.89 -14.99 -18.43
C PHE A 169 11.07 -15.48 -19.27
N ARG A 170 11.95 -14.55 -19.65
CA ARG A 170 13.15 -14.87 -20.44
C ARG A 170 14.11 -15.82 -19.73
N ASP A 171 14.08 -15.87 -18.41
CA ASP A 171 14.87 -16.80 -17.59
C ASP A 171 14.24 -18.21 -17.51
N GLY A 172 13.13 -18.46 -18.21
CA GLY A 172 12.42 -19.74 -18.22
C GLY A 172 11.37 -19.88 -17.13
N THR A 173 11.30 -18.96 -16.15
CA THR A 173 10.30 -19.00 -15.08
C THR A 173 8.90 -18.83 -15.65
N THR A 174 7.99 -19.77 -15.39
CA THR A 174 6.60 -19.70 -15.87
C THR A 174 5.64 -19.39 -14.73
N ILE A 175 4.90 -18.29 -14.84
CA ILE A 175 3.80 -17.95 -13.95
C ILE A 175 2.50 -18.51 -14.56
N PRO A 176 1.80 -19.44 -13.91
CA PRO A 176 0.47 -19.88 -14.32
C PRO A 176 -0.60 -18.81 -14.12
N GLU A 177 -1.66 -18.85 -14.94
CA GLU A 177 -2.87 -18.08 -14.72
C GLU A 177 -3.44 -18.29 -13.30
N GLY A 178 -3.95 -17.21 -12.70
CA GLY A 178 -4.51 -17.21 -11.36
C GLY A 178 -3.51 -16.91 -10.24
N THR A 179 -2.20 -16.96 -10.53
CA THR A 179 -1.14 -16.78 -9.53
C THR A 179 -1.06 -15.35 -9.00
N MET A 180 -0.92 -15.21 -7.69
CA MET A 180 -0.68 -13.93 -7.02
C MET A 180 0.81 -13.61 -6.98
N ILE A 181 1.18 -12.43 -7.43
CA ILE A 181 2.57 -11.95 -7.47
C ILE A 181 2.69 -10.60 -6.76
N ALA A 182 3.82 -10.33 -6.15
CA ALA A 182 4.13 -9.04 -5.51
C ALA A 182 5.63 -8.73 -5.62
N ALA A 183 5.98 -7.45 -5.50
CA ALA A 183 7.36 -6.99 -5.40
C ALA A 183 7.82 -6.96 -3.94
N THR A 184 9.07 -7.31 -3.66
CA THR A 184 9.67 -7.13 -2.32
C THR A 184 10.10 -5.70 -2.11
N GLN A 185 9.25 -4.88 -1.52
CA GLN A 185 9.63 -3.49 -1.27
C GLN A 185 10.85 -3.39 -0.36
N THR A 186 10.83 -4.07 0.80
CA THR A 186 11.92 -3.97 1.77
C THR A 186 13.23 -4.51 1.20
N ALA A 187 13.22 -5.70 0.58
CA ALA A 187 14.45 -6.27 0.02
C ALA A 187 15.03 -5.39 -1.10
N THR A 188 14.19 -4.82 -1.96
CA THR A 188 14.64 -3.89 -3.01
C THR A 188 15.19 -2.59 -2.43
N HIS A 189 14.55 -2.04 -1.40
CA HIS A 189 14.99 -0.81 -0.75
C HIS A 189 16.28 -0.99 0.06
N LEU A 190 16.56 -2.21 0.53
CA LEU A 190 17.75 -2.56 1.30
C LEU A 190 18.83 -3.25 0.45
N ASP A 191 18.72 -3.21 -0.87
CA ASP A 191 19.65 -3.86 -1.78
C ASP A 191 20.88 -2.97 -2.02
N GLU A 192 22.08 -3.52 -1.76
CA GLU A 192 23.36 -2.86 -1.99
C GLU A 192 23.61 -2.53 -3.47
N ALA A 193 22.94 -3.23 -4.39
CA ALA A 193 22.99 -2.90 -5.81
C ALA A 193 22.35 -1.53 -6.13
N TYR A 194 21.47 -1.03 -5.24
CA TYR A 194 20.80 0.26 -5.39
C TYR A 194 21.30 1.33 -4.44
N TYR A 195 21.69 0.96 -3.22
CA TYR A 195 22.03 1.91 -2.16
C TYR A 195 23.30 1.49 -1.45
N LEU A 196 24.26 2.40 -1.35
CA LEU A 196 25.44 2.24 -0.49
C LEU A 196 25.00 2.26 0.98
N ASP A 197 25.48 1.33 1.81
CA ASP A 197 25.07 1.18 3.21
C ASP A 197 23.54 1.20 3.37
N PRO A 198 22.83 0.23 2.78
CA PRO A 198 21.38 0.28 2.64
C PRO A 198 20.64 0.19 3.98
N ASP A 199 21.22 -0.46 4.98
CA ASP A 199 20.61 -0.60 6.30
C ASP A 199 20.77 0.67 7.16
N GLU A 200 21.65 1.59 6.77
CA GLU A 200 21.88 2.85 7.47
C GLU A 200 20.94 3.97 6.99
N PHE A 201 20.43 4.73 7.96
CA PHE A 201 19.60 5.90 7.67
C PHE A 201 20.50 7.11 7.38
N ASP A 202 20.53 7.55 6.12
CA ASP A 202 21.09 8.84 5.72
C ASP A 202 19.98 9.76 5.22
N GLY A 203 19.52 10.66 6.10
CA GLY A 203 18.46 11.62 5.77
C GLY A 203 18.79 12.54 4.59
N TYR A 204 20.06 12.68 4.21
CA TYR A 204 20.52 13.50 3.08
C TYR A 204 20.92 12.68 1.86
N ARG A 205 20.70 11.36 1.87
CA ARG A 205 21.04 10.46 0.76
C ARG A 205 20.51 10.97 -0.56
N PHE A 206 19.23 11.35 -0.60
CA PHE A 206 18.60 11.78 -1.83
C PHE A 206 18.89 13.24 -2.17
N SER A 207 19.09 14.13 -1.19
CA SER A 207 19.51 15.51 -1.49
C SER A 207 20.90 15.54 -2.14
N LYS A 208 21.85 14.73 -1.65
CA LYS A 208 23.18 14.57 -2.27
C LYS A 208 23.09 14.04 -3.70
N LEU A 209 22.24 13.04 -3.94
CA LEU A 209 22.03 12.49 -5.29
C LEU A 209 21.41 13.52 -6.25
N ARG A 210 20.50 14.37 -5.76
CA ARG A 210 19.94 15.50 -6.54
C ARG A 210 20.99 16.54 -6.88
N GLU A 211 21.81 16.94 -5.91
CA GLU A 211 22.93 17.86 -6.13
C GLU A 211 23.91 17.32 -7.19
N GLN A 212 24.23 16.03 -7.14
CA GLN A 212 25.07 15.37 -8.14
C GLN A 212 24.44 15.32 -9.53
N ALA A 213 23.13 15.09 -9.61
CA ALA A 213 22.41 15.10 -10.89
C ALA A 213 22.45 16.50 -11.53
N VAL A 214 22.12 17.54 -10.76
CA VAL A 214 22.14 18.93 -11.23
C VAL A 214 23.57 19.41 -11.56
N GLY A 215 24.58 18.98 -10.80
CA GLY A 215 25.98 19.33 -11.04
C GLY A 215 26.58 18.70 -12.31
N LYS A 216 26.04 17.56 -12.79
CA LYS A 216 26.43 16.93 -14.05
C LYS A 216 25.92 17.69 -15.28
N ASP A 217 24.76 18.35 -15.16
CA ASP A 217 24.17 19.14 -16.25
C ASP A 217 24.96 20.44 -16.52
N GLN A 218 25.80 20.90 -15.59
CA GLN A 218 26.60 22.12 -15.76
C GLN A 218 28.00 21.87 -16.35
N SER A 219 28.52 20.63 -16.32
CA SER A 219 29.86 20.32 -16.83
C SER A 219 29.88 19.88 -18.30
N ASN A 220 28.73 19.50 -18.85
CA ASN A 220 28.54 19.27 -20.28
C ASN A 220 27.84 20.48 -20.89
N ASN A 221 28.64 21.36 -21.50
CA ASN A 221 28.14 22.50 -22.26
C ASN A 221 27.26 22.00 -23.41
N SER A 222 26.10 22.64 -23.59
CA SER A 222 25.03 22.40 -24.57
C SER A 222 24.10 21.19 -24.34
N ASP A 223 22.82 21.54 -24.24
CA ASP A 223 21.60 20.73 -24.11
C ASP A 223 21.28 20.23 -22.69
N GLU A 224 20.23 20.81 -22.11
CA GLU A 224 19.41 20.17 -21.07
C GLU A 224 18.91 18.84 -21.61
N THR A 225 19.77 17.82 -21.62
CA THR A 225 19.38 16.50 -22.08
C THR A 225 18.32 15.98 -21.12
N GLU A 226 17.19 15.50 -21.66
CA GLU A 226 16.07 14.94 -20.89
C GLU A 226 16.53 13.91 -19.83
N GLN A 227 17.72 13.32 -19.98
CA GLN A 227 18.36 12.39 -19.05
C GLN A 227 18.75 13.01 -17.70
N GLY A 228 19.23 14.26 -17.62
CA GLY A 228 19.60 14.91 -16.34
C GLY A 228 18.38 15.27 -15.48
N GLN A 229 17.34 15.79 -16.14
CA GLN A 229 16.02 16.01 -15.54
C GLN A 229 15.37 14.70 -15.10
N ASP A 230 15.58 13.61 -15.88
CA ASP A 230 15.13 12.25 -15.58
C ASP A 230 15.81 11.64 -14.32
N GLU A 231 16.99 12.12 -13.93
CA GLU A 231 17.65 11.66 -12.69
C GLU A 231 17.22 12.48 -11.45
N ASP A 232 17.12 13.82 -11.53
CA ASP A 232 16.68 14.64 -10.38
C ASP A 232 15.30 14.21 -9.87
N TRP A 233 14.32 14.00 -10.77
CA TRP A 233 12.96 13.69 -10.34
C TRP A 233 12.88 12.37 -9.56
N ARG A 234 13.74 11.38 -9.88
CA ARG A 234 13.75 10.06 -9.21
C ARG A 234 14.11 10.16 -7.75
N HIS A 235 14.94 11.14 -7.42
CA HIS A 235 15.42 11.37 -6.07
C HIS A 235 14.48 12.26 -5.24
N ARG A 236 13.46 12.88 -5.85
CA ARG A 236 12.37 13.55 -5.10
C ARG A 236 11.51 12.52 -4.37
N LEU A 237 10.84 12.88 -3.28
CA LEU A 237 9.96 11.99 -2.51
C LEU A 237 8.92 11.30 -3.42
N THR A 238 8.37 12.04 -4.38
CA THR A 238 7.39 11.55 -5.36
C THR A 238 7.99 10.71 -6.49
N GLY A 239 9.32 10.63 -6.57
CA GLY A 239 10.07 9.85 -7.53
C GLY A 239 9.98 8.34 -7.26
N THR A 240 9.82 7.57 -8.33
CA THR A 240 9.64 6.10 -8.30
C THR A 240 10.59 5.45 -9.30
N GLY A 241 10.98 4.21 -9.05
CA GLY A 241 11.85 3.48 -9.96
C GLY A 241 11.95 2.02 -9.56
N SER A 242 12.78 1.23 -10.26
CA SER A 242 12.96 -0.18 -9.90
C SER A 242 13.58 -0.36 -8.51
N GLY A 243 14.39 0.60 -8.04
CA GLY A 243 15.00 0.60 -6.71
C GLY A 243 14.14 1.27 -5.61
N TYR A 244 13.06 1.97 -5.97
CA TYR A 244 12.22 2.70 -5.01
C TYR A 244 10.73 2.52 -5.33
N LEU A 245 10.06 1.71 -4.51
CA LEU A 245 8.72 1.15 -4.74
C LEU A 245 7.64 1.67 -3.76
N ALA A 246 7.96 2.64 -2.90
CA ALA A 246 7.02 3.14 -1.88
C ALA A 246 5.69 3.67 -2.47
N PHE A 247 5.75 4.33 -3.63
CA PHE A 247 4.59 4.79 -4.39
C PHE A 247 4.21 3.85 -5.55
N GLY A 248 4.79 2.65 -5.58
CA GLY A 248 4.63 1.70 -6.66
C GLY A 248 5.39 2.06 -7.94
N GLY A 249 4.91 1.58 -9.08
CA GLY A 249 5.54 1.81 -10.38
C GLY A 249 4.66 1.36 -11.56
N GLY A 250 5.06 1.79 -12.76
CA GLY A 250 4.35 1.49 -14.01
C GLY A 250 2.97 2.13 -14.11
N ARG A 251 2.05 1.49 -14.83
CA ARG A 251 0.69 2.02 -15.10
C ARG A 251 -0.14 2.31 -13.84
N HIS A 252 0.21 1.69 -12.71
CA HIS A 252 -0.51 1.81 -11.44
C HIS A 252 0.31 2.52 -10.37
N VAL A 253 1.21 3.43 -10.77
CA VAL A 253 1.89 4.33 -9.84
C VAL A 253 0.89 5.14 -9.03
N CYS A 254 1.18 5.39 -7.76
CA CYS A 254 0.27 6.09 -6.85
C CYS A 254 -0.04 7.50 -7.38
N PRO A 255 -1.32 7.83 -7.65
CA PRO A 255 -1.69 9.17 -8.10
C PRO A 255 -1.63 10.19 -6.95
N GLY A 256 -1.89 9.75 -5.71
CA GLY A 256 -1.89 10.61 -4.52
C GLY A 256 -0.51 11.01 -4.00
N ARG A 257 0.59 10.57 -4.63
CA ARG A 257 1.96 10.81 -4.13
C ARG A 257 2.31 12.29 -3.97
N PHE A 258 1.78 13.15 -4.84
CA PHE A 258 2.01 14.60 -4.77
C PHE A 258 1.27 15.23 -3.58
N PHE A 259 0.01 14.81 -3.36
CA PHE A 259 -0.77 15.22 -2.20
C PHE A 259 -0.09 14.75 -0.90
N ALA A 260 0.28 13.47 -0.83
CA ALA A 260 0.97 12.90 0.34
C ALA A 260 2.32 13.58 0.61
N SER A 261 3.10 13.87 -0.43
CA SER A 261 4.37 14.59 -0.28
C SER A 261 4.18 15.99 0.32
N LEU A 262 3.18 16.74 -0.16
CA LEU A 262 2.86 18.06 0.36
C LEU A 262 2.35 17.98 1.80
N GLU A 263 1.41 17.07 2.07
CA GLU A 263 0.84 16.83 3.41
C GLU A 263 1.94 16.51 4.43
N LEU A 264 2.82 15.55 4.12
CA LEU A 264 3.94 15.16 4.99
C LEU A 264 4.91 16.31 5.24
N LYS A 265 5.23 17.10 4.20
CA LYS A 265 6.10 18.28 4.34
C LYS A 265 5.46 19.35 5.20
N CYS A 266 4.18 19.65 5.02
CA CYS A 266 3.44 20.59 5.85
C CYS A 266 3.46 20.16 7.33
N MET A 267 3.13 18.90 7.61
CA MET A 267 3.12 18.37 8.97
C MET A 267 4.52 18.44 9.61
N MET A 268 5.57 18.06 8.87
CA MET A 268 6.93 18.09 9.40
C MET A 268 7.47 19.51 9.58
N ALA A 269 7.22 20.41 8.62
CA ALA A 269 7.56 21.82 8.73
C ALA A 269 6.88 22.47 9.94
N TYR A 270 5.61 22.16 10.19
CA TYR A 270 4.90 22.62 11.39
C TYR A 270 5.61 22.20 12.68
N ILE A 271 5.98 20.92 12.79
CA ILE A 271 6.71 20.40 13.95
C ILE A 271 8.08 21.08 14.09
N LEU A 272 8.83 21.22 13.00
CA LEU A 272 10.15 21.86 12.99
C LEU A 272 10.11 23.33 13.38
N LEU A 273 9.05 24.06 13.02
CA LEU A 273 8.89 25.49 13.32
C LEU A 273 8.30 25.75 14.70
N SER A 274 7.47 24.84 15.22
CA SER A 274 6.88 24.98 16.55
C SER A 274 7.97 25.12 17.63
N SER A 275 7.87 26.19 18.44
CA SER A 275 8.77 26.46 19.57
C SER A 275 8.46 25.61 20.80
N THR A 276 7.36 24.86 20.77
CA THR A 276 6.82 24.02 21.84
C THR A 276 7.13 22.54 21.68
N CYS A 277 8.14 22.16 20.88
CA CYS A 277 8.67 20.80 20.92
C CYS A 277 9.99 20.77 21.71
N PRO A 278 9.97 20.82 23.07
CA PRO A 278 10.99 20.07 23.78
C PRO A 278 10.72 18.62 23.40
N MET A 279 11.56 18.05 22.54
CA MET A 279 11.54 16.61 22.27
C MET A 279 11.58 15.91 23.63
N PRO A 280 10.49 15.29 24.09
CA PRO A 280 10.58 14.54 25.31
C PRO A 280 11.45 13.34 24.99
N VAL A 281 12.55 13.17 25.73
CA VAL A 281 13.19 11.86 25.88
C VAL A 281 12.16 10.98 26.58
N LEU A 282 11.24 10.44 25.80
CA LEU A 282 10.25 9.49 26.27
C LEU A 282 10.85 8.10 26.09
N ALA A 283 11.80 7.81 26.97
CA ALA A 283 11.96 6.46 27.45
C ALA A 283 10.66 6.07 28.17
N ILE A 284 10.28 4.79 28.04
CA ILE A 284 9.43 3.97 28.93
C ILE A 284 8.08 3.47 28.34
N ARG A 285 8.07 2.13 28.18
CA ARG A 285 6.99 1.13 28.34
C ARG A 285 5.83 1.08 27.33
N LEU A 286 5.99 0.17 26.38
CA LEU A 286 4.89 -0.63 25.83
C LEU A 286 4.91 -2.04 26.46
N TYR A 287 4.44 -2.18 27.71
CA TYR A 287 3.90 -3.46 28.20
C TYR A 287 3.11 -3.27 29.50
N SER A 288 1.80 -3.01 29.38
CA SER A 288 0.77 -3.39 30.38
C SER A 288 -0.60 -2.78 30.00
N ALA A 289 -1.29 -3.39 29.02
CA ALA A 289 -2.74 -3.24 28.82
C ALA A 289 -3.32 -4.46 28.06
N TRP A 290 -2.76 -5.65 28.30
CA TRP A 290 -3.28 -6.93 27.82
C TRP A 290 -3.23 -7.94 28.95
N ALA A 291 -3.90 -7.60 30.04
CA ALA A 291 -4.05 -8.44 31.22
C ALA A 291 -5.36 -8.10 31.94
N ASP A 292 -6.49 -8.37 31.28
CA ASP A 292 -7.65 -8.86 32.03
C ASP A 292 -8.40 -9.86 31.15
N GLY A 293 -8.05 -11.12 31.36
CA GLY A 293 -8.71 -12.26 30.77
C GLY A 293 -10.06 -12.46 31.43
N SER A 294 -11.10 -11.92 30.79
CA SER A 294 -12.48 -12.18 31.17
C SER A 294 -13.29 -12.42 29.91
N LEU A 295 -13.41 -13.69 29.49
CA LEU A 295 -14.52 -14.19 28.67
C LEU A 295 -14.65 -15.72 28.85
N ARG A 296 -15.48 -16.11 29.80
CA ARG A 296 -16.24 -17.38 29.88
C ARG A 296 -17.66 -16.94 30.26
N GLY A 297 -18.78 -17.31 29.66
CA GLY A 297 -19.14 -18.38 28.75
C GLY A 297 -20.43 -19.00 29.30
N THR A 298 -21.54 -18.94 28.55
CA THR A 298 -22.61 -19.97 28.49
C THR A 298 -23.71 -19.49 27.53
N LEU A 299 -24.00 -20.30 26.51
CA LEU A 299 -25.17 -20.19 25.63
C LEU A 299 -26.01 -21.44 25.89
N GLN A 300 -27.09 -21.28 26.64
CA GLN A 300 -28.15 -22.27 26.79
C GLN A 300 -29.38 -21.66 26.13
N ASP A 301 -29.82 -22.30 25.04
CA ASP A 301 -31.18 -22.33 24.47
C ASP A 301 -31.12 -22.31 22.94
N PHE A 302 -30.92 -23.47 22.30
CA PHE A 302 -31.26 -23.63 20.89
C PHE A 302 -31.52 -25.09 20.54
N MET A 303 -32.81 -25.45 20.44
CA MET A 303 -33.28 -26.59 19.66
C MET A 303 -34.48 -26.15 18.80
N ASN A 304 -34.24 -25.97 17.50
CA ASN A 304 -35.04 -26.43 16.34
C ASN A 304 -34.54 -25.80 15.02
N ASP A 305 -33.34 -26.28 14.66
CA ASP A 305 -32.68 -26.58 13.38
C ASP A 305 -32.64 -25.65 12.14
N PRO A 306 -31.77 -24.62 12.19
CA PRO A 306 -30.86 -24.20 11.10
C PRO A 306 -29.41 -24.70 11.28
N VAL A 307 -29.15 -25.47 12.34
CA VAL A 307 -27.81 -25.82 12.83
C VAL A 307 -27.17 -26.90 11.97
N PHE A 308 -27.95 -27.83 11.42
CA PHE A 308 -27.47 -28.87 10.51
C PHE A 308 -26.86 -28.28 9.23
N TYR A 309 -27.52 -27.29 8.63
CA TYR A 309 -27.01 -26.62 7.43
C TYR A 309 -25.79 -25.75 7.74
N VAL A 310 -25.76 -25.09 8.91
CA VAL A 310 -24.58 -24.33 9.36
C VAL A 310 -23.41 -25.28 9.68
N ALA A 311 -23.66 -26.44 10.26
CA ALA A 311 -22.64 -27.44 10.54
C ALA A 311 -22.06 -28.02 9.25
N ILE A 312 -22.89 -28.42 8.27
CA ILE A 312 -22.42 -28.86 6.95
C ILE A 312 -21.61 -27.75 6.26
N PHE A 313 -22.09 -26.50 6.32
CA PHE A 313 -21.38 -25.35 5.75
C PHE A 313 -20.00 -25.17 6.40
N ILE A 314 -19.92 -25.25 7.73
CA ILE A 314 -18.67 -25.18 8.48
C ILE A 314 -17.77 -26.37 8.14
N SER A 315 -18.28 -27.60 8.10
CA SER A 315 -17.53 -28.81 7.75
C SER A 315 -16.96 -28.76 6.34
N LEU A 316 -17.73 -28.30 5.34
CA LEU A 316 -17.25 -28.13 3.96
C LEU A 316 -16.17 -27.06 3.85
N ILE A 317 -16.27 -25.98 4.64
CA ILE A 317 -15.21 -24.98 4.77
C ILE A 317 -13.96 -25.63 5.37
N PHE A 318 -14.07 -26.37 6.48
CA PHE A 318 -12.93 -27.04 7.11
C PHE A 318 -12.26 -28.06 6.18
N ILE A 319 -13.02 -28.85 5.43
CA ILE A 319 -12.48 -29.81 4.45
C ILE A 319 -11.76 -29.07 3.31
N SER A 320 -12.35 -28.02 2.76
CA SER A 320 -11.71 -27.17 1.74
C SER A 320 -10.42 -26.53 2.25
N LEU A 321 -10.43 -26.01 3.48
CA LEU A 321 -9.27 -25.42 4.14
C LEU A 321 -8.17 -26.46 4.40
N ALA A 322 -8.54 -27.65 4.89
CA ALA A 322 -7.60 -28.73 5.12
C ALA A 322 -6.97 -29.21 3.80
N TYR A 323 -7.76 -29.39 2.74
CA TYR A 323 -7.25 -29.74 1.41
C TYR A 323 -6.27 -28.68 0.88
N ARG A 324 -6.62 -27.40 0.99
CA ARG A 324 -5.74 -26.30 0.56
C ARG A 324 -4.47 -26.18 1.40
N ALA A 325 -4.54 -26.48 2.70
CA ALA A 325 -3.37 -26.41 3.59
C ALA A 325 -2.43 -27.61 3.44
N THR A 326 -2.97 -28.81 3.19
CA THR A 326 -2.21 -30.07 3.32
C THR A 326 -1.96 -30.82 2.01
N VAL A 327 -2.89 -30.77 1.04
CA VAL A 327 -2.78 -31.56 -0.20
C VAL A 327 -2.31 -30.68 -1.36
N TYR A 328 -2.94 -29.52 -1.53
CA TYR A 328 -2.70 -28.63 -2.67
C TYR A 328 -1.24 -28.18 -2.82
N PRO A 329 -0.57 -27.61 -1.79
CA PRO A 329 0.78 -27.07 -1.95
C PRO A 329 1.87 -28.16 -2.17
N TYR A 330 1.62 -29.39 -1.73
CA TYR A 330 2.59 -30.50 -1.83
C TYR A 330 2.46 -31.31 -3.13
N LEU A 331 1.24 -31.60 -3.58
CA LEU A 331 1.01 -32.53 -4.68
C LEU A 331 0.54 -31.88 -5.97
N LEU A 332 -0.23 -30.79 -5.87
CA LEU A 332 -1.01 -30.26 -6.99
C LEU A 332 -0.58 -28.86 -7.42
N SER A 333 0.24 -28.17 -6.62
CA SER A 333 0.71 -26.84 -6.95
C SER A 333 1.60 -26.86 -8.20
N PRO A 334 1.23 -26.11 -9.25
CA PRO A 334 2.10 -25.93 -10.42
C PRO A 334 3.37 -25.14 -10.07
N LEU A 335 3.40 -24.44 -8.93
CA LEU A 335 4.52 -23.63 -8.45
C LEU A 335 5.52 -24.43 -7.60
N LYS A 336 5.39 -25.76 -7.51
CA LYS A 336 6.27 -26.62 -6.69
C LYS A 336 7.76 -26.55 -7.05
N HIS A 337 8.09 -26.16 -8.28
CA HIS A 337 9.46 -26.08 -8.80
C HIS A 337 10.17 -24.76 -8.50
N ILE A 338 9.45 -23.74 -8.00
CA ILE A 338 10.01 -22.42 -7.70
C ILE A 338 10.68 -22.46 -6.31
N PRO A 339 11.91 -21.95 -6.17
CA PRO A 339 12.64 -21.96 -4.90
C PRO A 339 11.94 -21.10 -3.83
N GLY A 340 12.08 -21.50 -2.57
CA GLY A 340 11.50 -20.80 -1.43
C GLY A 340 11.61 -21.58 -0.12
N PRO A 341 11.22 -20.97 1.01
CA PRO A 341 11.17 -21.63 2.31
C PRO A 341 10.34 -22.92 2.26
N SER A 342 10.85 -23.96 2.92
CA SER A 342 10.15 -25.24 3.03
C SER A 342 8.88 -25.08 3.85
N LEU A 343 7.78 -25.65 3.37
CA LEU A 343 6.53 -25.70 4.12
C LEU A 343 6.64 -26.46 5.44
N LEU A 344 7.64 -27.35 5.57
CA LEU A 344 7.93 -28.07 6.81
C LEU A 344 8.47 -27.14 7.92
N ASP A 345 9.08 -26.02 7.54
CA ASP A 345 9.55 -25.01 8.49
C ASP A 345 8.40 -24.06 8.93
N GLY A 346 7.26 -24.13 8.24
CA GLY A 346 6.07 -23.32 8.48
C GLY A 346 5.00 -24.03 9.32
N HIS A 347 3.98 -23.29 9.71
CA HIS A 347 2.83 -23.83 10.44
C HIS A 347 1.84 -24.50 9.49
N LEU A 348 1.34 -25.69 9.84
CA LEU A 348 0.48 -26.52 8.98
C LEU A 348 -0.70 -25.76 8.35
N LEU A 349 -1.40 -24.92 9.12
CA LEU A 349 -2.56 -24.15 8.63
C LEU A 349 -2.20 -22.73 8.18
N LEU A 350 -1.11 -22.16 8.70
CA LEU A 350 -0.79 -20.74 8.53
C LEU A 350 0.37 -20.51 7.57
N GLY A 351 0.98 -21.59 7.06
CA GLY A 351 2.18 -21.53 6.25
C GLY A 351 3.30 -20.78 6.96
N HIS A 352 3.97 -19.88 6.25
CA HIS A 352 5.04 -19.03 6.78
C HIS A 352 4.51 -17.77 7.48
N TYR A 353 3.20 -17.61 7.64
CA TYR A 353 2.61 -16.39 8.23
C TYR A 353 3.06 -16.12 9.67
N PRO A 354 3.17 -17.12 10.58
CA PRO A 354 3.68 -16.88 11.92
C PRO A 354 5.12 -16.38 11.94
N GLN A 355 5.98 -16.86 11.02
CA GLN A 355 7.36 -16.36 10.88
C GLN A 355 7.38 -14.90 10.42
N ILE A 356 6.45 -14.51 9.54
CA ILE A 356 6.29 -13.11 9.10
C ILE A 356 5.84 -12.21 10.25
N LEU A 357 4.95 -12.70 11.13
CA LEU A 357 4.46 -11.92 12.27
C LEU A 357 5.47 -11.83 13.42
N ALA A 358 6.32 -12.85 13.60
CA ALA A 358 7.33 -12.89 14.65
C ALA A 358 8.61 -12.11 14.28
N SER A 359 8.83 -11.85 12.98
CA SER A 359 9.97 -11.10 12.47
C SER A 359 9.65 -9.62 12.34
N GLU A 360 10.67 -8.77 12.40
CA GLU A 360 10.53 -7.37 12.03
C GLU A 360 10.07 -7.25 10.57
N ALA A 361 9.21 -6.26 10.30
CA ALA A 361 8.56 -6.11 9.01
C ALA A 361 9.58 -6.03 7.87
N GLY A 362 9.55 -7.00 6.95
CA GLY A 362 10.42 -7.02 5.77
C GLY A 362 11.71 -7.83 5.93
N GLN A 363 12.15 -8.14 7.15
CA GLN A 363 13.41 -8.87 7.38
C GLN A 363 13.34 -10.32 6.88
N ILE A 364 12.25 -11.03 7.17
CA ILE A 364 12.10 -12.41 6.67
C ILE A 364 12.04 -12.47 5.14
N GLN A 365 11.46 -11.44 4.50
CA GLN A 365 11.44 -11.34 3.05
C GLN A 365 12.84 -11.04 2.48
N LYS A 366 13.63 -10.17 3.14
CA LYS A 366 15.05 -9.94 2.81
C LYS A 366 15.85 -11.25 2.86
N TYR A 367 15.76 -11.96 3.99
CA TYR A 367 16.42 -13.26 4.18
C TYR A 367 16.04 -14.29 3.10
N TRP A 368 14.76 -14.37 2.72
CA TRP A 368 14.35 -15.30 1.68
C TRP A 368 14.92 -14.94 0.31
N VAL A 369 15.01 -13.65 -0.02
CA VAL A 369 15.59 -13.18 -1.29
C VAL A 369 17.09 -13.46 -1.33
N GLU A 370 17.81 -13.21 -0.22
CA GLU A 370 19.24 -13.51 -0.11
C GLU A 370 19.52 -15.03 -0.25
N LYS A 371 18.66 -15.86 0.35
CA LYS A 371 18.86 -17.32 0.38
C LYS A 371 18.40 -18.03 -0.89
N TYR A 372 17.27 -17.63 -1.47
CA TYR A 372 16.60 -18.34 -2.57
C TYR A 372 16.66 -17.58 -3.91
N GLY A 373 17.19 -16.36 -3.91
CA GLY A 373 17.39 -15.53 -5.09
C GLY A 373 16.22 -14.58 -5.40
N SER A 374 16.22 -14.04 -6.62
CA SER A 374 15.35 -12.93 -7.01
C SER A 374 13.87 -13.27 -7.25
N THR A 375 13.52 -14.57 -7.24
CA THR A 375 12.15 -15.07 -7.36
C THR A 375 11.94 -16.12 -6.28
N VAL A 376 11.04 -15.84 -5.33
CA VAL A 376 10.78 -16.70 -4.17
C VAL A 376 9.30 -17.04 -4.10
N LYS A 377 8.99 -18.31 -3.84
CA LYS A 377 7.64 -18.74 -3.47
C LYS A 377 7.48 -18.76 -1.95
N ALA A 378 6.46 -18.05 -1.45
CA ALA A 378 6.03 -18.13 -0.05
C ALA A 378 4.59 -18.61 0.05
N VAL A 379 4.27 -19.40 1.08
CA VAL A 379 2.92 -19.89 1.34
C VAL A 379 2.37 -19.21 2.59
N GLY A 380 1.24 -18.52 2.44
CA GLY A 380 0.51 -17.89 3.53
C GLY A 380 -0.57 -18.80 4.11
N PRO A 381 -1.50 -18.21 4.90
CA PRO A 381 -2.55 -18.97 5.54
C PRO A 381 -3.39 -19.78 4.56
N PHE A 382 -3.74 -21.00 4.95
CA PHE A 382 -4.58 -21.93 4.21
C PHE A 382 -4.07 -22.24 2.79
N GLY A 383 -2.75 -22.36 2.63
CA GLY A 383 -2.12 -22.76 1.37
C GLY A 383 -2.12 -21.67 0.30
N LEU A 384 -2.35 -20.40 0.67
CA LEU A 384 -2.31 -19.29 -0.27
C LEU A 384 -0.87 -19.02 -0.72
N GLU A 385 -0.53 -19.48 -1.91
CA GLU A 385 0.78 -19.26 -2.52
C GLU A 385 0.91 -17.83 -3.04
N ARG A 386 2.08 -17.22 -2.82
CA ARG A 386 2.47 -15.94 -3.39
C ARG A 386 3.87 -16.03 -3.96
N LEU A 387 4.05 -15.48 -5.15
CA LEU A 387 5.36 -15.28 -5.73
C LEU A 387 5.86 -13.88 -5.43
N ILE A 388 7.12 -13.82 -5.05
CA ILE A 388 7.80 -12.65 -4.56
C ILE A 388 8.95 -12.37 -5.53
N PHE A 389 8.93 -11.20 -6.19
CA PHE A 389 9.93 -10.82 -7.20
C PHE A 389 10.75 -9.61 -6.75
N THR A 390 12.06 -9.68 -7.01
CA THR A 390 13.01 -8.57 -6.78
C THR A 390 13.72 -8.14 -8.06
N SER A 391 13.78 -9.02 -9.07
CA SER A 391 14.51 -8.76 -10.32
C SER A 391 13.94 -7.54 -11.06
N PRO A 392 14.78 -6.54 -11.40
CA PRO A 392 14.31 -5.30 -12.05
C PRO A 392 13.72 -5.57 -13.44
N LYS A 393 14.28 -6.54 -14.16
CA LYS A 393 13.78 -6.99 -15.47
C LYS A 393 12.40 -7.63 -15.33
N ALA A 394 12.19 -8.46 -14.30
CA ALA A 394 10.90 -9.08 -14.03
C ALA A 394 9.86 -8.02 -13.62
N LEU A 395 10.23 -7.09 -12.74
CA LEU A 395 9.36 -5.99 -12.33
C LEU A 395 8.97 -5.10 -13.51
N ARG A 396 9.91 -4.73 -14.39
CA ARG A 396 9.61 -3.98 -15.61
C ARG A 396 8.67 -4.74 -16.55
N ALA A 397 8.89 -6.03 -16.75
CA ALA A 397 8.02 -6.86 -17.57
C ALA A 397 6.59 -6.92 -17.01
N ILE A 398 6.44 -7.12 -15.69
CA ILE A 398 5.14 -7.21 -15.01
C ILE A 398 4.40 -5.86 -14.99
N LEU A 399 5.11 -4.77 -14.69
CA LEU A 399 4.49 -3.47 -14.39
C LEU A 399 4.30 -2.58 -15.62
N VAL A 400 5.09 -2.80 -16.67
CA VAL A 400 5.14 -1.92 -17.84
C VAL A 400 4.87 -2.72 -19.12
N GLU A 401 5.74 -3.66 -19.49
CA GLU A 401 5.73 -4.26 -20.84
C GLU A 401 4.53 -5.18 -21.07
N LYS A 402 4.15 -5.96 -20.05
CA LYS A 402 3.05 -6.93 -20.09
C LYS A 402 2.00 -6.64 -19.02
N ALA A 403 1.82 -5.37 -18.67
CA ALA A 403 0.87 -4.95 -17.64
C ALA A 403 -0.57 -5.46 -17.90
N SER A 404 -0.97 -5.64 -19.17
CA SER A 404 -2.28 -6.23 -19.53
C SER A 404 -2.46 -7.69 -19.12
N HIS A 405 -1.37 -8.42 -18.88
CA HIS A 405 -1.41 -9.82 -18.43
C HIS A 405 -1.49 -9.94 -16.91
N PHE A 406 -1.20 -8.86 -16.18
CA PHE A 406 -1.11 -8.83 -14.72
C PHE A 406 -2.02 -7.75 -14.17
N ASP A 407 -3.24 -8.12 -13.79
CA ASP A 407 -4.21 -7.15 -13.28
C ASP A 407 -3.95 -6.84 -11.80
N LYS A 408 -4.36 -5.64 -11.36
CA LYS A 408 -4.30 -5.26 -9.95
C LYS A 408 -5.16 -6.26 -9.17
N ALA A 409 -4.53 -6.95 -8.23
CA ALA A 409 -5.27 -7.72 -7.24
C ALA A 409 -5.92 -6.74 -6.27
N SER A 410 -6.93 -5.99 -6.71
CA SER A 410 -7.70 -5.20 -5.78
C SER A 410 -8.55 -6.17 -4.99
N VAL A 411 -8.43 -6.07 -3.67
CA VAL A 411 -9.34 -6.72 -2.72
C VAL A 411 -10.79 -6.45 -3.15
N TYR A 412 -11.07 -5.27 -3.70
CA TYR A 412 -12.37 -4.86 -4.23
C TYR A 412 -12.74 -5.45 -5.60
N ALA A 413 -11.85 -5.61 -6.59
CA ALA A 413 -12.17 -6.31 -7.84
C ALA A 413 -12.29 -7.82 -7.63
N LEU A 414 -11.61 -8.40 -6.64
CA LEU A 414 -11.89 -9.79 -6.23
C LEU A 414 -13.30 -9.90 -5.62
N ILE A 415 -13.75 -8.90 -4.84
CA ILE A 415 -15.12 -8.80 -4.31
C ILE A 415 -16.15 -8.59 -5.44
N LEU A 416 -15.89 -7.69 -6.40
CA LEU A 416 -16.85 -7.31 -7.44
C LEU A 416 -16.89 -8.30 -8.62
N SER A 417 -15.75 -8.88 -9.02
CA SER A 417 -15.70 -9.92 -10.07
C SER A 417 -16.29 -11.26 -9.60
N THR A 418 -16.34 -11.51 -8.29
CA THR A 418 -17.00 -12.70 -7.74
C THR A 418 -18.45 -12.47 -7.31
N ALA A 419 -18.92 -11.22 -7.34
CA ALA A 419 -20.32 -10.84 -7.06
C ALA A 419 -21.14 -10.57 -8.33
N LYS A 420 -20.51 -10.44 -9.51
CA LYS A 420 -21.26 -10.50 -10.78
C LYS A 420 -21.62 -11.96 -11.08
N PRO A 421 -22.91 -12.31 -11.21
CA PRO A 421 -23.27 -13.56 -11.87
C PRO A 421 -22.72 -13.49 -13.30
N THR A 422 -21.99 -14.52 -13.70
CA THR A 422 -21.71 -14.78 -15.11
C THR A 422 -23.06 -14.96 -15.81
N GLY A 423 -23.50 -13.96 -16.58
CA GLY A 423 -24.80 -13.99 -17.22
C GLY A 423 -25.22 -12.64 -17.82
N ASN A 424 -24.46 -12.20 -18.82
CA ASN A 424 -24.91 -11.64 -20.12
C ASN A 424 -23.76 -10.90 -20.80
#